data_AF-A0A847MZB4-F1
#
_entry.id   AF-A0A847MZB4-F1
#
_cell.length_a   1.000
_cell.length_b   1.000
_cell.length_c   1.000
_cell.angle_alpha   90.00
_cell.angle_beta   90.00
_cell.angle_gamma   90.00
#
_symmetry.space_group_name_H-M   'P 1'
#
loop_
_entity.id
_entity.type
_entity.pdbx_description
1 polymer ?
#
loop_
_entity_poly.entity_id
_entity_poly.type
_entity_poly.pdbx_seq_one_letter_code
_entity_poly.pdbx_strand_id
1 'polypeptide(L)'
;RRFLMLSLGENLNNRATSELRSILASPFSPDKLEAVRALADRPRKSLLDDLIKVARDDDSYVQLDAIAALGSYRKDEKAKDALVNLMLHGRWSSVRSMASKSLARITESTEYLNLVNELSHSAKHIDEVIDYLIAKRFMDKSGSFYQDFLISIEQGRSATFRQTHYAVIASFLKFGSPRLAQLYEHMNMGVPKDYLSPFLTEARDLNHIDVHYDEVLQYFNEHRWEALRTFCLDILTSSDVSFDPCFENLKLGLLRAQKMDIELFDIQDMLAMLYFSYSLGKNSKS
;
A
#
# COMPACT_ATOMS: atom_id res chain seq x y z
N ARG A 1 -6.35 33.19 -2.11
CA ARG A 1 -7.33 32.18 -2.60
C ARG A 1 -7.24 30.85 -1.85
N ARG A 2 -6.08 30.16 -1.80
CA ARG A 2 -5.84 29.02 -0.87
C ARG A 2 -6.21 29.36 0.60
N PHE A 3 -5.93 30.59 1.02
CA PHE A 3 -6.29 31.14 2.33
C PHE A 3 -7.81 31.31 2.57
N LEU A 4 -8.61 31.56 1.53
CA LEU A 4 -10.07 31.69 1.63
C LEU A 4 -10.74 30.33 1.80
N MET A 5 -10.26 29.31 1.07
CA MET A 5 -10.70 27.92 1.24
C MET A 5 -10.24 27.31 2.58
N LEU A 6 -9.01 27.60 3.02
CA LEU A 6 -8.57 27.26 4.39
C LEU A 6 -9.43 27.96 5.45
N SER A 7 -9.74 29.25 5.25
CA SER A 7 -10.64 30.04 6.09
C SER A 7 -12.08 29.51 6.10
N LEU A 8 -12.58 28.96 4.99
CA LEU A 8 -13.88 28.29 4.90
C LEU A 8 -13.87 26.92 5.58
N GLY A 9 -12.75 26.19 5.50
CA GLY A 9 -12.49 25.01 6.32
C GLY A 9 -12.50 25.35 7.81
N GLU A 10 -11.98 26.52 8.19
CA GLU A 10 -11.93 27.06 9.57
C GLU A 10 -13.25 27.66 10.07
N ASN A 11 -14.08 28.23 9.20
CA ASN A 11 -15.35 28.83 9.58
C ASN A 11 -16.52 27.83 9.47
N LEU A 12 -17.03 27.43 10.63
CA LEU A 12 -18.22 26.58 10.80
C LEU A 12 -19.56 27.31 10.57
N ASN A 13 -19.58 28.43 9.84
CA ASN A 13 -20.80 29.22 9.65
C ASN A 13 -21.65 28.71 8.47
N ASN A 14 -22.97 28.92 8.54
CA ASN A 14 -23.94 28.51 7.50
C ASN A 14 -23.59 29.02 6.10
N ARG A 15 -22.97 30.22 5.97
CA ARG A 15 -22.52 30.77 4.69
C ARG A 15 -21.44 29.92 4.01
N ALA A 16 -20.51 29.34 4.79
CA ALA A 16 -19.49 28.45 4.26
C ALA A 16 -20.10 27.13 3.75
N THR A 17 -21.14 26.64 4.42
CA THR A 17 -21.85 25.42 4.00
C THR A 17 -22.64 25.61 2.71
N SER A 18 -23.32 26.75 2.53
CA SER A 18 -24.03 27.05 1.27
C SER A 18 -23.07 27.23 0.09
N GLU A 19 -21.92 27.84 0.31
CA GLU A 19 -20.90 28.03 -0.72
C GLU A 19 -20.29 26.69 -1.15
N LEU A 20 -19.89 25.84 -0.20
CA LEU A 20 -19.42 24.49 -0.49
C LEU A 20 -20.48 23.67 -1.25
N ARG A 21 -21.76 23.76 -0.86
CA ARG A 21 -22.86 23.11 -1.59
C ARG A 21 -22.91 23.59 -3.04
N SER A 22 -22.83 24.90 -3.27
CA SER A 22 -22.84 25.46 -4.63
C SER A 22 -21.64 25.00 -5.45
N ILE A 23 -20.46 24.89 -4.84
CA ILE A 23 -19.24 24.40 -5.50
C ILE A 23 -19.38 22.93 -5.89
N LEU A 24 -19.90 22.07 -5.00
CA LEU A 24 -20.13 20.66 -5.28
C LEU A 24 -21.19 20.45 -6.38
N ALA A 25 -22.23 21.29 -6.40
CA ALA A 25 -23.28 21.24 -7.42
C ALA A 25 -22.83 21.76 -8.79
N SER A 26 -21.80 22.60 -8.86
CA SER A 26 -21.29 23.09 -10.13
C SER A 26 -20.64 21.97 -10.95
N PRO A 27 -21.01 21.76 -12.23
CA PRO A 27 -20.39 20.73 -13.06
C PRO A 27 -18.89 20.98 -13.26
N PHE A 28 -18.48 22.26 -13.24
CA PHE A 28 -17.09 22.66 -13.40
C PHE A 28 -16.78 23.90 -12.56
N SER A 29 -16.43 23.70 -11.29
CA SER A 29 -15.88 24.75 -10.42
C SER A 29 -14.38 24.58 -10.28
N PRO A 30 -13.55 25.63 -10.48
CA PRO A 30 -12.11 25.51 -10.26
C PRO A 30 -11.74 25.13 -8.81
N ASP A 31 -12.65 25.34 -7.85
CA ASP A 31 -12.41 25.06 -6.43
C ASP A 31 -13.05 23.73 -5.96
N LYS A 32 -13.54 22.88 -6.87
CA LYS A 32 -14.28 21.66 -6.51
C LYS A 32 -13.39 20.64 -5.80
N LEU A 33 -12.16 20.49 -6.26
CA LEU A 33 -11.17 19.58 -5.66
C LEU A 33 -10.84 20.03 -4.23
N GLU A 34 -10.61 21.33 -4.02
CA GLU A 34 -10.36 21.91 -2.71
C GLU A 34 -11.57 21.76 -1.78
N ALA A 35 -12.79 21.94 -2.29
CA ALA A 35 -14.01 21.72 -1.51
C ALA A 35 -14.16 20.26 -1.06
N VAL A 36 -13.89 19.30 -1.94
CA VAL A 36 -13.90 17.86 -1.60
C VAL A 36 -12.83 17.55 -0.55
N ARG A 37 -11.60 18.06 -0.72
CA ARG A 37 -10.51 17.88 0.26
C ARG A 37 -10.85 18.51 1.61
N ALA A 38 -11.47 19.68 1.62
CA ALA A 38 -11.92 20.32 2.86
C ALA A 38 -12.96 19.46 3.60
N LEU A 39 -13.84 18.74 2.88
CA LEU A 39 -14.77 17.78 3.48
C LEU A 39 -14.09 16.49 3.96
N ALA A 40 -12.98 16.08 3.34
CA ALA A 40 -12.16 14.99 3.85
C ALA A 40 -11.48 15.37 5.17
N ASP A 41 -10.94 16.58 5.28
CA ASP A 41 -10.25 17.06 6.47
C ASP A 41 -11.22 17.38 7.62
N ARG A 42 -12.38 17.97 7.29
CA ARG A 42 -13.41 18.38 8.24
C ARG A 42 -14.80 17.96 7.73
N PRO A 43 -15.21 16.70 7.98
CA PRO A 43 -16.50 16.17 7.54
C PRO A 43 -17.68 17.03 7.99
N ARG A 44 -18.59 17.34 7.07
CA ARG A 44 -19.84 18.07 7.35
C ARG A 44 -21.02 17.20 6.99
N LYS A 45 -21.77 16.73 8.00
CA LYS A 45 -22.92 15.85 7.81
C LYS A 45 -24.00 16.46 6.90
N SER A 46 -24.19 17.78 6.97
CA SER A 46 -25.14 18.51 6.12
C SER A 46 -24.78 18.53 4.63
N LEU A 47 -23.54 18.19 4.26
CA LEU A 47 -23.06 18.13 2.87
C LEU A 47 -22.77 16.71 2.39
N LEU A 48 -23.05 15.69 3.23
CA LEU A 48 -22.76 14.30 2.89
C LEU A 48 -23.48 13.87 1.60
N ASP A 49 -24.73 14.28 1.41
CA ASP A 49 -25.52 13.92 0.23
C ASP A 49 -24.96 14.54 -1.05
N ASP A 50 -24.44 15.77 -0.96
CA ASP A 50 -23.81 16.45 -2.08
C ASP A 50 -22.49 15.76 -2.44
N LEU A 51 -21.70 15.36 -1.43
CA LEU A 51 -20.47 14.61 -1.62
C LEU A 51 -20.73 13.22 -2.23
N ILE A 52 -21.75 12.50 -1.76
CA ILE A 52 -22.16 11.20 -2.31
C ILE A 52 -22.57 11.34 -3.78
N LYS A 53 -23.28 12.41 -4.16
CA LYS A 53 -23.60 12.68 -5.57
C LYS A 53 -22.35 12.81 -6.42
N VAL A 54 -21.35 13.57 -5.94
CA VAL A 54 -20.06 13.73 -6.65
C VAL A 54 -19.30 12.39 -6.73
N ALA A 55 -19.33 11.56 -5.68
CA ALA A 55 -18.67 10.26 -5.67
C ALA A 55 -19.33 9.22 -6.59
N ARG A 56 -20.63 9.34 -6.86
CA ARG A 56 -21.39 8.44 -7.75
C ARG A 56 -21.46 8.90 -9.20
N ASP A 57 -20.96 10.09 -9.50
CA ASP A 57 -20.93 10.65 -10.84
C ASP A 57 -19.67 10.16 -11.57
N ASP A 58 -19.85 9.24 -12.52
CA ASP A 58 -18.77 8.64 -13.33
C ASP A 58 -18.05 9.67 -14.22
N ASP A 59 -18.67 10.82 -14.50
CA ASP A 59 -18.10 11.89 -15.31
C ASP A 59 -17.48 13.01 -14.45
N SER A 60 -17.54 12.88 -13.12
CA SER A 60 -16.93 13.84 -12.20
C SER A 60 -15.41 13.72 -12.21
N TYR A 61 -14.72 14.79 -12.59
CA TYR A 61 -13.26 14.85 -12.57
C TYR A 61 -12.64 14.82 -11.16
N VAL A 62 -13.46 14.85 -10.10
CA VAL A 62 -13.05 14.68 -8.69
C VAL A 62 -13.72 13.46 -8.03
N GLN A 63 -14.23 12.50 -8.83
CA GLN A 63 -14.92 11.31 -8.32
C GLN A 63 -14.08 10.56 -7.29
N LEU A 64 -12.83 10.22 -7.62
CA LEU A 64 -11.94 9.47 -6.71
C LEU A 64 -11.62 10.25 -5.43
N ASP A 65 -11.40 11.56 -5.52
CA ASP A 65 -11.23 12.42 -4.33
C ASP A 65 -12.49 12.43 -3.45
N ALA A 66 -13.68 12.44 -4.06
CA ALA A 66 -14.93 12.40 -3.32
C ALA A 66 -15.14 11.05 -2.62
N ILE A 67 -14.81 9.94 -3.27
CA ILE A 67 -14.81 8.60 -2.67
C ILE A 67 -13.84 8.56 -1.48
N ALA A 68 -12.62 9.09 -1.66
CA ALA A 68 -11.64 9.19 -0.58
C ALA A 68 -12.15 10.03 0.61
N ALA A 69 -12.82 11.15 0.33
CA ALA A 69 -13.41 12.03 1.34
C ALA A 69 -14.54 11.36 2.14
N LEU A 70 -15.34 10.49 1.51
CA LEU A 70 -16.34 9.67 2.23
C LEU A 70 -15.68 8.81 3.32
N GLY A 71 -14.43 8.38 3.12
CA GLY A 71 -13.62 7.66 4.10
C GLY A 71 -13.27 8.45 5.38
N SER A 72 -13.65 9.73 5.48
CA SER A 72 -13.54 10.54 6.70
C SER A 72 -14.83 10.61 7.51
N TYR A 73 -15.98 10.16 6.96
CA TYR A 73 -17.28 10.12 7.65
C TYR A 73 -17.41 8.84 8.50
N ARG A 74 -16.56 8.72 9.53
CA ARG A 74 -16.52 7.53 10.41
C ARG A 74 -17.87 7.29 11.10
N LYS A 75 -18.29 6.02 11.18
CA LYS A 75 -19.55 5.59 11.81
C LYS A 75 -20.82 6.21 11.20
N ASP A 76 -20.75 6.74 9.97
CA ASP A 76 -21.93 7.20 9.24
C ASP A 76 -22.40 6.11 8.27
N GLU A 77 -23.55 5.51 8.56
CA GLU A 77 -24.11 4.42 7.74
C GLU A 77 -24.38 4.84 6.30
N LYS A 78 -24.73 6.12 6.05
CA LYS A 78 -24.99 6.59 4.69
C LYS A 78 -23.70 6.67 3.87
N ALA A 79 -22.60 7.08 4.50
CA ALA A 79 -21.28 7.03 3.88
C ALA A 79 -20.83 5.58 3.64
N LYS A 80 -21.05 4.69 4.63
CA LYS A 80 -20.79 3.23 4.49
C LYS A 80 -21.54 2.65 3.30
N ASP A 81 -22.86 2.84 3.22
CA ASP A 81 -23.70 2.32 2.13
C ASP A 81 -23.27 2.85 0.76
N ALA A 82 -22.90 4.13 0.68
CA ALA A 82 -22.37 4.71 -0.56
C ALA A 82 -21.06 4.03 -0.98
N LEU A 83 -20.13 3.81 -0.04
CA LEU A 83 -18.86 3.15 -0.31
C LEU A 83 -19.04 1.66 -0.66
N VAL A 84 -19.94 0.95 0.00
CA VAL A 84 -20.27 -0.45 -0.34
C VAL A 84 -20.83 -0.54 -1.75
N ASN A 85 -21.76 0.35 -2.12
CA ASN A 85 -22.33 0.38 -3.46
C ASN A 85 -21.26 0.67 -4.53
N LEU A 86 -20.36 1.63 -4.29
CA LEU A 86 -19.26 1.96 -5.20
C LEU A 86 -18.22 0.82 -5.30
N MET A 87 -17.94 0.12 -4.20
CA MET A 87 -17.06 -1.05 -4.21
C MET A 87 -17.63 -2.20 -5.06
N LEU A 88 -18.94 -2.45 -4.98
CA LEU A 88 -19.61 -3.55 -5.68
C LEU A 88 -19.95 -3.23 -7.14
N HIS A 89 -20.34 -1.98 -7.41
CA HIS A 89 -20.97 -1.60 -8.68
C HIS A 89 -20.27 -0.43 -9.38
N GLY A 90 -19.14 0.04 -8.84
CA GLY A 90 -18.32 1.07 -9.49
C GLY A 90 -17.89 0.63 -10.88
N ARG A 91 -18.16 1.49 -11.87
CA ARG A 91 -17.88 1.23 -13.28
C ARG A 91 -16.41 0.92 -13.53
N TRP A 92 -15.54 1.74 -12.95
CA TRP A 92 -14.09 1.65 -13.10
C TRP A 92 -13.45 0.87 -11.94
N SER A 93 -12.36 0.15 -12.23
CA SER A 93 -11.60 -0.57 -11.21
C SER A 93 -11.01 0.36 -10.15
N SER A 94 -10.55 1.54 -10.54
CA SER A 94 -10.09 2.60 -9.63
C SER A 94 -11.16 3.09 -8.65
N VAL A 95 -12.42 3.16 -9.10
CA VAL A 95 -13.56 3.48 -8.22
C VAL A 95 -13.75 2.38 -7.17
N ARG A 96 -13.70 1.12 -7.60
CA ARG A 96 -13.86 -0.03 -6.67
C ARG A 96 -12.71 -0.11 -5.67
N SER A 97 -11.46 0.07 -6.09
CA SER A 97 -10.30 0.03 -5.20
C SER A 97 -10.30 1.19 -4.20
N MET A 98 -10.58 2.42 -4.66
CA MET A 98 -10.67 3.60 -3.80
C MET A 98 -11.82 3.47 -2.79
N ALA A 99 -12.95 2.91 -3.21
CA ALA A 99 -14.08 2.62 -2.34
C ALA A 99 -13.72 1.56 -1.28
N SER A 100 -13.05 0.47 -1.66
CA SER A 100 -12.56 -0.54 -0.71
C SER A 100 -11.64 0.06 0.36
N LYS A 101 -10.66 0.88 -0.06
CA LYS A 101 -9.76 1.60 0.86
C LYS A 101 -10.49 2.53 1.81
N SER A 102 -11.43 3.30 1.27
CA SER A 102 -12.19 4.30 2.05
C SER A 102 -13.16 3.61 3.02
N LEU A 103 -13.78 2.50 2.60
CA LEU A 103 -14.62 1.65 3.43
C LEU A 103 -13.82 1.06 4.60
N ALA A 104 -12.63 0.54 4.33
CA ALA A 104 -11.75 -0.03 5.35
C ALA A 104 -11.42 0.96 6.49
N ARG A 105 -11.28 2.24 6.15
CA ARG A 105 -10.99 3.32 7.11
C ARG A 105 -12.14 3.64 8.04
N ILE A 106 -13.39 3.41 7.62
CA ILE A 106 -14.57 3.75 8.42
C ILE A 106 -15.15 2.55 9.17
N THR A 107 -14.93 1.33 8.69
CA THR A 107 -15.42 0.10 9.35
C THR A 107 -14.41 -0.45 10.34
N GLU A 108 -13.11 -0.41 10.01
CA GLU A 108 -12.03 -1.03 10.79
C GLU A 108 -12.35 -2.50 11.19
N SER A 109 -13.10 -3.22 10.36
CA SER A 109 -13.59 -4.59 10.60
C SER A 109 -13.22 -5.55 9.46
N THR A 110 -13.33 -6.86 9.71
CA THR A 110 -13.10 -7.91 8.71
C THR A 110 -14.31 -8.18 7.79
N GLU A 111 -15.43 -7.46 7.98
CA GLU A 111 -16.72 -7.68 7.30
C GLU A 111 -16.59 -7.80 5.77
N TYR A 112 -15.72 -6.98 5.18
CA TYR A 112 -15.53 -6.91 3.72
C TYR A 112 -14.20 -7.51 3.25
N LEU A 113 -13.43 -8.14 4.13
CA LEU A 113 -12.08 -8.61 3.81
C LEU A 113 -12.07 -9.63 2.65
N ASN A 114 -12.98 -10.60 2.67
CA ASN A 114 -13.06 -11.62 1.62
C ASN A 114 -13.33 -10.99 0.25
N LEU A 115 -14.29 -10.06 0.18
CA LEU A 115 -14.60 -9.35 -1.05
C LEU A 115 -13.43 -8.48 -1.53
N VAL A 116 -12.74 -7.79 -0.62
CA VAL A 116 -11.53 -7.02 -0.94
C VAL A 116 -10.43 -7.93 -1.48
N ASN A 117 -10.27 -9.13 -0.95
CA ASN A 117 -9.32 -10.12 -1.47
C ASN A 117 -9.71 -10.55 -2.90
N GLU A 118 -10.96 -10.93 -3.13
CA GLU A 118 -11.45 -11.30 -4.47
C GLU A 118 -11.25 -10.19 -5.50
N LEU A 119 -11.65 -8.95 -5.16
CA LEU A 119 -11.49 -7.80 -6.04
C LEU A 119 -10.01 -7.52 -6.37
N SER A 120 -9.13 -7.66 -5.38
CA SER A 120 -7.70 -7.38 -5.55
C SER A 120 -7.02 -8.30 -6.57
N HIS A 121 -7.51 -9.52 -6.79
CA HIS A 121 -6.96 -10.42 -7.82
C HIS A 121 -7.19 -9.90 -9.24
N SER A 122 -8.22 -9.06 -9.44
CA SER A 122 -8.54 -8.45 -10.73
C SER A 122 -7.84 -7.11 -10.97
N ALA A 123 -7.10 -6.60 -9.98
CA ALA A 123 -6.42 -5.31 -10.08
C ALA A 123 -5.39 -5.33 -11.20
N LYS A 124 -5.45 -4.35 -12.11
CA LYS A 124 -4.55 -4.27 -13.26
C LYS A 124 -3.46 -3.24 -13.07
N HIS A 125 -3.75 -2.17 -12.36
CA HIS A 125 -2.84 -1.05 -12.17
C HIS A 125 -2.30 -1.02 -10.73
N ILE A 126 -1.12 -0.43 -10.56
CA ILE A 126 -0.42 -0.43 -9.26
C ILE A 126 -1.14 0.43 -8.22
N ASP A 127 -1.80 1.51 -8.63
CA ASP A 127 -2.64 2.35 -7.78
C ASP A 127 -3.83 1.57 -7.19
N GLU A 128 -4.48 0.73 -7.98
CA GLU A 128 -5.54 -0.18 -7.52
C GLU A 128 -5.00 -1.15 -6.46
N VAL A 129 -3.83 -1.75 -6.71
CA VAL A 129 -3.18 -2.67 -5.76
C VAL A 129 -2.80 -1.95 -4.46
N ILE A 130 -2.27 -0.73 -4.54
CA ILE A 130 -1.97 0.08 -3.35
C ILE A 130 -3.24 0.31 -2.52
N ASP A 131 -4.34 0.66 -3.17
CA ASP A 131 -5.60 0.88 -2.47
C ASP A 131 -6.11 -0.39 -1.79
N TYR A 132 -6.05 -1.54 -2.46
CA TYR A 132 -6.40 -2.83 -1.86
C TYR A 132 -5.45 -3.24 -0.73
N LEU A 133 -4.14 -3.02 -0.86
CA LEU A 133 -3.18 -3.28 0.22
C LEU A 133 -3.48 -2.43 1.46
N ILE A 134 -3.82 -1.15 1.28
CA ILE A 134 -4.23 -0.29 2.38
C ILE A 134 -5.54 -0.79 2.99
N ALA A 135 -6.52 -1.20 2.17
CA ALA A 135 -7.77 -1.75 2.65
C ALA A 135 -7.53 -3.01 3.50
N LYS A 136 -6.75 -3.97 3.00
CA LYS A 136 -6.38 -5.19 3.71
C LYS A 136 -5.63 -4.90 4.99
N ARG A 137 -4.71 -3.94 5.01
CA ARG A 137 -4.03 -3.51 6.26
C ARG A 137 -4.99 -3.03 7.35
N PHE A 138 -6.07 -2.35 6.98
CA PHE A 138 -7.08 -1.92 7.94
C PHE A 138 -7.97 -3.07 8.41
N MET A 139 -8.40 -3.95 7.50
CA MET A 139 -9.36 -5.02 7.77
C MET A 139 -8.73 -6.28 8.37
N ASP A 140 -7.52 -6.64 7.94
CA ASP A 140 -6.79 -7.85 8.32
C ASP A 140 -5.63 -7.50 9.26
N LYS A 141 -5.92 -7.44 10.55
CA LYS A 141 -4.92 -7.17 11.59
C LYS A 141 -3.87 -8.29 11.72
N SER A 142 -4.20 -9.50 11.28
CA SER A 142 -3.25 -10.62 11.26
C SER A 142 -2.29 -10.57 10.07
N GLY A 143 -2.61 -9.81 9.03
CA GLY A 143 -1.77 -9.68 7.84
C GLY A 143 -1.69 -10.96 7.01
N SER A 144 -2.74 -11.79 6.98
CA SER A 144 -2.80 -13.00 6.14
C SER A 144 -2.50 -12.71 4.66
N PHE A 145 -2.86 -11.52 4.18
CA PHE A 145 -2.56 -11.09 2.81
C PHE A 145 -1.05 -10.97 2.49
N TYR A 146 -0.18 -10.88 3.50
CA TYR A 146 1.27 -10.92 3.26
C TYR A 146 1.73 -12.29 2.75
N GLN A 147 0.93 -13.34 2.86
CA GLN A 147 1.29 -14.63 2.25
C GLN A 147 1.32 -14.57 0.72
N ASP A 148 0.63 -13.60 0.11
CA ASP A 148 0.65 -13.36 -1.34
C ASP A 148 1.74 -12.37 -1.75
N PHE A 149 2.77 -12.19 -0.91
CA PHE A 149 3.87 -11.25 -1.13
C PHE A 149 4.47 -11.32 -2.54
N LEU A 150 4.69 -12.53 -3.07
CA LEU A 150 5.33 -12.78 -4.37
C LEU A 150 4.35 -12.87 -5.56
N ILE A 151 3.06 -12.64 -5.36
CA ILE A 151 2.02 -12.80 -6.40
C ILE A 151 2.33 -11.98 -7.67
N SER A 152 2.99 -10.83 -7.54
CA SER A 152 3.32 -9.99 -8.68
C SER A 152 4.35 -10.60 -9.63
N ILE A 153 5.15 -11.57 -9.18
CA ILE A 153 6.06 -12.35 -10.01
C ILE A 153 5.24 -13.32 -10.87
N GLU A 154 4.33 -14.09 -10.25
CA GLU A 154 3.45 -15.04 -10.94
C GLU A 154 2.54 -14.36 -11.96
N GLN A 155 2.13 -13.12 -11.67
CA GLN A 155 1.34 -12.29 -12.59
C GLN A 155 2.17 -11.66 -13.73
N GLY A 156 3.48 -11.86 -13.77
CA GLY A 156 4.36 -11.28 -14.79
C GLY A 156 4.36 -9.75 -14.80
N ARG A 157 4.25 -9.11 -13.64
CA ARG A 157 4.21 -7.64 -13.53
C ARG A 157 5.56 -7.01 -13.85
N SER A 158 5.57 -5.76 -14.28
CA SER A 158 6.82 -5.05 -14.59
C SER A 158 7.67 -4.78 -13.35
N ALA A 159 8.98 -4.55 -13.54
CA ALA A 159 9.91 -4.20 -12.47
C ALA A 159 9.40 -3.02 -11.61
N THR A 160 8.96 -1.91 -12.21
CA THR A 160 8.42 -0.75 -11.49
C THR A 160 7.19 -1.09 -10.64
N PHE A 161 6.33 -1.96 -11.15
CA PHE A 161 5.16 -2.44 -10.41
C PHE A 161 5.61 -3.20 -9.15
N ARG A 162 6.54 -4.16 -9.30
CA ARG A 162 7.02 -4.99 -8.19
C ARG A 162 7.79 -4.18 -7.15
N GLN A 163 8.66 -3.27 -7.57
CA GLN A 163 9.34 -2.33 -6.66
C GLN A 163 8.32 -1.55 -5.80
N THR A 164 7.29 -1.00 -6.43
CA THR A 164 6.25 -0.24 -5.72
C THR A 164 5.47 -1.13 -4.77
N HIS A 165 5.09 -2.33 -5.21
CA HIS A 165 4.39 -3.33 -4.39
C HIS A 165 5.19 -3.66 -3.11
N TYR A 166 6.46 -4.02 -3.25
CA TYR A 166 7.33 -4.35 -2.11
C TYR A 166 7.60 -3.16 -1.20
N ALA A 167 7.84 -1.97 -1.75
CA ALA A 167 8.06 -0.75 -0.98
C ALA A 167 6.83 -0.38 -0.12
N VAL A 168 5.62 -0.57 -0.65
CA VAL A 168 4.37 -0.33 0.08
C VAL A 168 4.23 -1.30 1.25
N ILE A 169 4.49 -2.59 1.04
CA ILE A 169 4.49 -3.60 2.11
C ILE A 169 5.53 -3.26 3.18
N ALA A 170 6.76 -2.90 2.79
CA ALA A 170 7.81 -2.49 3.72
C ALA A 170 7.38 -1.27 4.57
N SER A 171 6.67 -0.32 3.97
CA SER A 171 6.16 0.87 4.66
C SER A 171 5.12 0.55 5.74
N PHE A 172 4.35 -0.54 5.58
CA PHE A 172 3.34 -0.94 6.54
C PHE A 172 3.95 -1.50 7.82
N LEU A 173 5.05 -2.25 7.67
CA LEU A 173 5.74 -3.00 8.73
C LEU A 173 6.81 -2.18 9.45
N LYS A 174 7.20 -1.02 8.90
CA LYS A 174 8.08 -0.03 9.57
C LYS A 174 9.44 -0.59 10.02
N PHE A 175 10.08 -1.42 9.19
CA PHE A 175 11.37 -2.10 9.47
C PHE A 175 12.61 -1.21 9.73
N GLY A 176 12.46 0.11 9.81
CA GLY A 176 13.57 1.04 10.08
C GLY A 176 14.26 1.56 8.80
N SER A 177 15.53 1.96 8.93
CA SER A 177 16.36 2.49 7.84
C SER A 177 17.43 1.46 7.41
N PRO A 178 17.87 1.49 6.14
CA PRO A 178 17.32 2.30 5.05
C PRO A 178 15.95 1.76 4.61
N ARG A 179 15.06 2.61 4.10
CA ARG A 179 13.75 2.14 3.60
C ARG A 179 13.94 1.43 2.26
N LEU A 180 13.21 0.34 2.01
CA LEU A 180 13.26 -0.36 0.71
C LEU A 180 13.01 0.57 -0.50
N ALA A 181 12.11 1.55 -0.35
CA ALA A 181 11.87 2.57 -1.38
C ALA A 181 13.15 3.37 -1.73
N GLN A 182 13.99 3.70 -0.74
CA GLN A 182 15.24 4.42 -0.95
C GLN A 182 16.29 3.54 -1.62
N LEU A 183 16.31 2.23 -1.32
CA LEU A 183 17.20 1.29 -2.02
C LEU A 183 16.84 1.20 -3.50
N TYR A 184 15.55 1.09 -3.83
CA TYR A 184 15.11 1.14 -5.22
C TYR A 184 15.37 2.50 -5.88
N GLU A 185 15.21 3.61 -5.16
CA GLU A 185 15.56 4.94 -5.67
C GLU A 185 17.04 5.01 -6.08
N HIS A 186 17.96 4.62 -5.19
CA HIS A 186 19.39 4.61 -5.47
C HIS A 186 19.74 3.66 -6.64
N MET A 187 19.16 2.46 -6.64
CA MET A 187 19.35 1.48 -7.71
C MET A 187 18.86 2.03 -9.06
N ASN A 188 17.70 2.69 -9.11
CA ASN A 188 17.14 3.25 -10.33
C ASN A 188 17.90 4.50 -10.83
N MET A 189 18.49 5.29 -9.93
CA MET A 189 19.34 6.42 -10.31
C MET A 189 20.69 5.99 -10.90
N GLY A 190 21.19 4.81 -10.48
CA GLY A 190 22.53 4.34 -10.85
C GLY A 190 23.68 5.18 -10.29
N VAL A 191 23.37 6.12 -9.39
CA VAL A 191 24.33 6.99 -8.69
C VAL A 191 23.92 7.08 -7.19
N PRO A 192 24.78 6.65 -6.25
CA PRO A 192 26.04 5.95 -6.50
C PRO A 192 25.80 4.61 -7.23
N LYS A 193 26.80 4.15 -8.00
CA LYS A 193 26.72 2.85 -8.70
C LYS A 193 26.46 1.69 -7.74
N ASP A 194 26.87 1.86 -6.49
CA ASP A 194 26.69 0.91 -5.42
C ASP A 194 25.51 1.33 -4.53
N TYR A 195 24.36 0.71 -4.78
CA TYR A 195 23.15 0.90 -3.97
C TYR A 195 23.04 -0.13 -2.82
N LEU A 196 23.85 -1.19 -2.86
CA LEU A 196 23.68 -2.38 -2.01
C LEU A 196 24.63 -2.40 -0.81
N SER A 197 25.93 -2.11 -1.01
CA SER A 197 26.91 -2.25 0.07
C SER A 197 26.59 -1.41 1.30
N PRO A 198 26.12 -0.14 1.20
CA PRO A 198 25.74 0.63 2.39
C PRO A 198 24.67 -0.06 3.23
N PHE A 199 23.62 -0.58 2.59
CA PHE A 199 22.58 -1.36 3.26
C PHE A 199 23.15 -2.64 3.86
N LEU A 200 23.94 -3.39 3.09
CA LEU A 200 24.48 -4.66 3.55
C LEU A 200 25.44 -4.48 4.73
N THR A 201 26.19 -3.38 4.76
CA THR A 201 27.09 -3.03 5.88
C THR A 201 26.30 -2.75 7.15
N GLU A 202 25.18 -2.04 7.07
CA GLU A 202 24.28 -1.84 8.20
C GLU A 202 23.63 -3.16 8.65
N ALA A 203 23.35 -4.06 7.70
CA ALA A 203 22.73 -5.35 7.96
C ALA A 203 23.65 -6.42 8.59
N ARG A 204 24.94 -6.10 8.81
CA ARG A 204 25.92 -6.98 9.49
C ARG A 204 25.63 -7.15 10.99
N ASP A 205 24.65 -6.42 11.55
CA ASP A 205 24.14 -6.70 12.89
C ASP A 205 23.39 -8.04 12.99
N LEU A 206 23.03 -8.65 11.85
CA LEU A 206 22.62 -10.04 11.76
C LEU A 206 23.82 -10.93 11.40
N ASN A 207 24.21 -11.83 12.31
CA ASN A 207 25.40 -12.68 12.14
C ASN A 207 25.43 -13.48 10.82
N HIS A 208 24.27 -13.93 10.33
CA HIS A 208 24.17 -14.60 9.03
C HIS A 208 24.65 -13.71 7.87
N ILE A 209 24.38 -12.41 7.91
CA ILE A 209 24.86 -11.46 6.90
C ILE A 209 26.34 -11.10 7.15
N ASP A 210 26.76 -10.97 8.40
CA ASP A 210 28.17 -10.65 8.70
C ASP A 210 29.14 -11.70 8.15
N VAL A 211 28.82 -12.98 8.34
CA VAL A 211 29.65 -14.11 7.88
C VAL A 211 29.65 -14.25 6.36
N HIS A 212 28.53 -13.95 5.70
CA HIS A 212 28.34 -14.15 4.26
C HIS A 212 28.35 -12.83 3.46
N TYR A 213 28.87 -11.74 4.02
CA TYR A 213 28.81 -10.39 3.44
C TYR A 213 29.31 -10.34 1.99
N ASP A 214 30.53 -10.84 1.76
CA ASP A 214 31.16 -10.82 0.44
C ASP A 214 30.44 -11.75 -0.55
N GLU A 215 29.92 -12.88 -0.06
CA GLU A 215 29.14 -13.82 -0.88
C GLU A 215 27.84 -13.20 -1.37
N VAL A 216 27.12 -12.48 -0.51
CA VAL A 216 25.88 -11.79 -0.88
C VAL A 216 26.17 -10.73 -1.95
N LEU A 217 27.23 -9.93 -1.82
CA LEU A 217 27.64 -8.99 -2.87
C LEU A 217 27.97 -9.70 -4.19
N GLN A 218 28.68 -10.82 -4.12
CA GLN A 218 29.00 -11.63 -5.29
C GLN A 218 27.73 -12.18 -5.95
N TYR A 219 26.73 -12.62 -5.19
CA TYR A 219 25.47 -13.12 -5.74
C TYR A 219 24.73 -12.07 -6.57
N PHE A 220 24.73 -10.80 -6.13
CA PHE A 220 24.15 -9.71 -6.91
C PHE A 220 24.96 -9.38 -8.16
N ASN A 221 26.29 -9.33 -8.06
CA ASN A 221 27.15 -9.02 -9.19
C ASN A 221 27.07 -10.09 -10.30
N GLU A 222 27.04 -11.37 -9.90
CA GLU A 222 27.02 -12.52 -10.81
C GLU A 222 25.61 -13.04 -11.14
N HIS A 223 24.56 -12.38 -10.66
CA HIS A 223 23.16 -12.78 -10.86
C HIS A 223 22.86 -14.22 -10.38
N ARG A 224 23.47 -14.65 -9.27
CA ARG A 224 23.30 -15.98 -8.69
C ARG A 224 22.04 -16.04 -7.81
N TRP A 225 20.88 -15.87 -8.44
CA TRP A 225 19.57 -15.78 -7.77
C TRP A 225 19.20 -17.02 -6.98
N GLU A 226 19.56 -18.21 -7.46
CA GLU A 226 19.32 -19.45 -6.71
C GLU A 226 20.06 -19.44 -5.36
N ALA A 227 21.35 -19.06 -5.37
CA ALA A 227 22.18 -19.01 -4.16
C ALA A 227 21.67 -17.95 -3.18
N LEU A 228 21.31 -16.77 -3.70
CA LEU A 228 20.75 -15.70 -2.87
C LEU A 228 19.38 -16.08 -2.30
N ARG A 229 18.53 -16.78 -3.06
CA ARG A 229 17.26 -17.32 -2.56
C ARG A 229 17.51 -18.29 -1.42
N THR A 230 18.41 -19.26 -1.59
CA THR A 230 18.75 -20.20 -0.51
C THR A 230 19.21 -19.46 0.74
N PHE A 231 20.13 -18.51 0.60
CA PHE A 231 20.60 -17.67 1.70
C PHE A 231 19.46 -16.96 2.44
N CYS A 232 18.53 -16.32 1.70
CA CYS A 232 17.39 -15.64 2.31
C CYS A 232 16.44 -16.63 3.02
N LEU A 233 16.21 -17.81 2.45
CA LEU A 233 15.35 -18.85 3.03
C LEU A 233 15.95 -19.43 4.32
N ASP A 234 17.28 -19.53 4.42
CA ASP A 234 17.96 -19.97 5.64
C ASP A 234 17.77 -18.97 6.79
N ILE A 235 17.90 -17.67 6.52
CA ILE A 235 17.57 -16.62 7.49
C ILE A 235 16.11 -16.77 7.94
N LEU A 236 15.16 -16.89 7.01
CA LEU A 236 13.74 -17.00 7.33
C LEU A 236 13.44 -18.24 8.17
N THR A 237 14.00 -19.39 7.82
CA THR A 237 13.77 -20.67 8.51
C THR A 237 14.29 -20.62 9.95
N SER A 238 15.43 -19.96 10.17
CA SER A 238 16.02 -19.79 11.50
C SER A 238 15.37 -18.69 12.37
N SER A 239 14.52 -17.84 11.78
CA SER A 239 13.89 -16.71 12.48
C SER A 239 12.57 -17.10 13.17
N ASP A 240 12.47 -17.00 14.49
CA ASP A 240 11.21 -17.07 15.25
C ASP A 240 10.55 -15.69 15.36
N VAL A 241 9.54 -15.47 14.52
CA VAL A 241 8.71 -14.27 14.50
C VAL A 241 7.25 -14.55 14.86
N SER A 242 6.98 -15.72 15.46
CA SER A 242 5.61 -16.20 15.79
C SER A 242 4.83 -15.29 16.74
N PHE A 243 5.53 -14.37 17.42
CA PHE A 243 4.93 -13.39 18.32
C PHE A 243 4.18 -12.27 17.60
N ASP A 244 4.49 -12.02 16.32
CA ASP A 244 3.80 -11.04 15.48
C ASP A 244 3.15 -11.75 14.29
N PRO A 245 1.82 -11.82 14.22
CA PRO A 245 1.13 -12.55 13.15
C PRO A 245 1.39 -11.93 11.77
N CYS A 246 1.65 -10.62 11.67
CA CYS A 246 1.99 -10.01 10.39
C CYS A 246 3.37 -10.48 9.92
N PHE A 247 4.34 -10.61 10.82
CA PHE A 247 5.67 -11.11 10.50
C PHE A 247 5.63 -12.59 10.14
N GLU A 248 4.86 -13.39 10.88
CA GLU A 248 4.69 -14.81 10.56
C GLU A 248 4.03 -15.02 9.19
N ASN A 249 2.97 -14.28 8.87
CA ASN A 249 2.33 -14.38 7.55
C ASN A 249 3.24 -13.89 6.41
N LEU A 250 4.04 -12.84 6.64
CA LEU A 250 5.05 -12.41 5.68
C LEU A 250 6.13 -13.47 5.47
N LYS A 251 6.65 -14.07 6.56
CA LYS A 251 7.61 -15.17 6.50
C LYS A 251 7.05 -16.33 5.67
N LEU A 252 5.81 -16.75 5.94
CA LEU A 252 5.14 -17.80 5.17
C LEU A 252 5.03 -17.44 3.68
N GLY A 253 4.71 -16.18 3.35
CA GLY A 253 4.67 -15.69 1.97
C GLY A 253 6.02 -15.74 1.26
N LEU A 254 7.08 -15.31 1.95
CA LEU A 254 8.45 -15.37 1.42
C LEU A 254 8.96 -16.80 1.23
N LEU A 255 8.63 -17.72 2.15
CA LEU A 255 9.00 -19.14 2.05
C LEU A 255 8.39 -19.82 0.82
N ARG A 256 7.30 -19.29 0.24
CA ARG A 256 6.75 -19.79 -1.03
C ARG A 256 7.76 -19.69 -2.19
N ALA A 257 8.74 -18.78 -2.11
CA ALA A 257 9.80 -18.64 -3.11
C ALA A 257 10.54 -19.96 -3.39
N GLN A 258 10.62 -20.87 -2.41
CA GLN A 258 11.25 -22.19 -2.56
C GLN A 258 10.62 -23.02 -3.69
N LYS A 259 9.31 -22.84 -3.93
CA LYS A 259 8.54 -23.64 -4.90
C LYS A 259 8.35 -22.92 -6.24
N MET A 260 8.79 -21.67 -6.34
CA MET A 260 8.63 -20.85 -7.53
C MET A 260 9.81 -21.07 -8.49
N ASP A 261 9.55 -20.90 -9.77
CA ASP A 261 10.59 -20.93 -10.80
C ASP A 261 11.52 -19.71 -10.61
N ILE A 262 12.80 -19.97 -10.37
CA ILE A 262 13.80 -18.92 -10.11
C ILE A 262 14.03 -18.03 -11.34
N GLU A 263 13.77 -18.54 -12.54
CA GLU A 263 13.90 -17.80 -13.80
C GLU A 263 12.88 -16.66 -13.93
N LEU A 264 11.83 -16.66 -13.10
CA LEU A 264 10.84 -15.57 -13.05
C LEU A 264 11.30 -14.41 -12.17
N PHE A 265 12.33 -14.61 -11.33
CA PHE A 265 12.83 -13.59 -10.43
C PHE A 265 13.90 -12.74 -11.14
N ASP A 266 13.93 -11.46 -10.80
CA ASP A 266 15.05 -10.59 -11.14
C ASP A 266 15.58 -9.84 -9.92
N ILE A 267 16.47 -8.88 -10.17
CA ILE A 267 17.13 -8.09 -9.14
C ILE A 267 16.16 -7.35 -8.22
N GLN A 268 14.94 -7.01 -8.69
CA GLN A 268 13.94 -6.31 -7.86
C GLN A 268 13.43 -7.22 -6.75
N ASP A 269 13.12 -8.45 -7.12
CA ASP A 269 12.56 -9.46 -6.23
C ASP A 269 13.62 -9.95 -5.25
N MET A 270 14.84 -10.13 -5.74
CA MET A 270 16.01 -10.53 -4.95
C MET A 270 16.38 -9.48 -3.90
N LEU A 271 16.37 -8.19 -4.26
CA LEU A 271 16.60 -7.12 -3.30
C LEU A 271 15.49 -7.05 -2.23
N ALA A 272 14.23 -7.22 -2.63
CA ALA A 272 13.13 -7.31 -1.67
C ALA A 272 13.30 -8.50 -0.74
N MET A 273 13.56 -9.71 -1.27
CA MET A 273 13.76 -10.91 -0.47
C MET A 273 14.89 -10.75 0.55
N LEU A 274 16.04 -10.21 0.14
CA LEU A 274 17.13 -9.93 1.08
C LEU A 274 16.72 -8.92 2.16
N TYR A 275 16.07 -7.82 1.76
CA TYR A 275 15.61 -6.79 2.69
C TYR A 275 14.63 -7.35 3.74
N PHE A 276 13.63 -8.12 3.32
CA PHE A 276 12.62 -8.66 4.22
C PHE A 276 13.13 -9.84 5.06
N SER A 277 13.99 -10.70 4.51
CA SER A 277 14.62 -11.78 5.29
C SER A 277 15.52 -11.21 6.38
N TYR A 278 16.37 -10.22 6.07
CA TYR A 278 17.12 -9.47 7.06
C TYR A 278 16.22 -8.86 8.13
N SER A 279 15.18 -8.14 7.71
CA SER A 279 14.27 -7.43 8.62
C SER A 279 13.58 -8.39 9.59
N LEU A 280 13.14 -9.55 9.11
CA LEU A 280 12.55 -10.59 9.96
C LEU A 280 13.59 -11.24 10.88
N GLY A 281 14.79 -11.55 10.37
CA GLY A 281 15.89 -12.10 11.16
C GLY A 281 16.32 -11.20 12.30
N LYS A 282 16.44 -9.90 12.04
CA LYS A 282 16.76 -8.89 13.06
C LYS A 282 15.68 -8.76 14.15
N ASN A 283 14.43 -8.99 13.79
CA ASN A 283 13.29 -8.93 14.72
C ASN A 283 12.91 -10.32 15.28
N SER A 284 13.69 -11.36 14.98
CA SER A 284 13.49 -12.70 15.52
C SER A 284 13.73 -12.71 17.03
N LYS A 285 12.98 -13.54 17.76
CA LYS A 285 13.37 -13.91 19.12
C LYS A 285 14.69 -14.69 19.09
N SER A 286 15.50 -14.48 20.11
CA SER A 286 16.69 -15.29 20.43
C SER A 286 16.29 -16.60 21.08
#